data_AF-A0A7K0ZI65-F1
#
_entry.id   AF-A0A7K0ZI65-F1
#
_cell.length_a   1.000
_cell.length_b   1.000
_cell.length_c   1.000
_cell.angle_alpha   90.00
_cell.angle_beta   90.00
_cell.angle_gamma   90.00
#
_symmetry.space_group_name_H-M   'P 1'
#
loop_
_entity.id
_entity.type
_entity.pdbx_description
1 polymer ?
#
loop_
_entity_poly.entity_id
_entity_poly.type
_entity_poly.pdbx_seq_one_letter_code
_entity_poly.pdbx_strand_id
1 'polypeptide(L)'
;MTTPTLTRPHFAATGSSLYPIIVAVFCSVLLISNIGATKLIEFGPLITDGGVFLFPLTYLLGDILSEVYGWKAARRAIILGFAMAILAAV
;
A
#
# COMPACT_ATOMS: atom_id res chain seq x y z
N MET A 1 -32.01 -31.40 5.68
CA MET A 1 -31.29 -30.38 6.47
C MET A 1 -29.88 -30.27 5.89
N THR A 2 -29.68 -29.40 4.90
CA THR A 2 -28.40 -29.28 4.17
C THR A 2 -27.54 -28.21 4.83
N THR A 3 -26.49 -28.63 5.53
CA THR A 3 -25.53 -27.73 6.18
C THR A 3 -24.86 -26.86 5.11
N PRO A 4 -24.97 -25.52 5.16
CA PRO A 4 -24.25 -24.67 4.22
C PRO A 4 -22.74 -24.85 4.46
N THR A 5 -22.03 -25.35 3.45
CA THR A 5 -20.57 -25.42 3.44
C THR A 5 -20.02 -23.99 3.46
N LEU A 6 -19.55 -23.54 4.61
CA LEU A 6 -18.86 -22.26 4.76
C LEU A 6 -17.53 -22.34 4.01
N THR A 7 -17.52 -21.88 2.76
CA THR A 7 -16.29 -21.69 1.97
C THR A 7 -15.39 -20.73 2.73
N ARG A 8 -14.34 -21.26 3.36
CA ARG A 8 -13.35 -20.45 4.09
C ARG A 8 -12.67 -19.51 3.07
N PRO A 9 -12.50 -18.22 3.39
CA PRO A 9 -11.78 -17.31 2.52
C PRO A 9 -10.36 -17.84 2.28
N HIS A 10 -10.00 -18.05 1.02
CA HIS A 10 -8.69 -18.52 0.60
C HIS A 10 -7.80 -17.30 0.33
N PHE A 11 -6.96 -16.96 1.29
CA PHE A 11 -5.97 -15.89 1.13
C PHE A 11 -4.83 -16.34 0.22
N ALA A 12 -4.34 -15.44 -0.63
CA ALA A 12 -3.22 -15.75 -1.52
C ALA A 12 -1.96 -16.04 -0.70
N ALA A 13 -1.21 -17.08 -1.07
CA ALA A 13 0.03 -17.41 -0.39
C ALA A 13 1.04 -16.26 -0.51
N THR A 14 1.72 -15.94 0.59
CA THR A 14 2.80 -14.95 0.67
C THR A 14 4.02 -15.32 -0.19
N GLY A 15 4.06 -16.56 -0.71
CA GLY A 15 5.03 -17.05 -1.70
C GLY A 15 4.61 -16.86 -3.16
N SER A 16 3.47 -16.23 -3.45
CA SER A 16 3.12 -15.87 -4.83
C SER A 16 4.03 -14.76 -5.34
N SER A 17 4.46 -14.87 -6.60
CA SER A 17 5.41 -13.94 -7.24
C SER A 17 4.98 -12.46 -7.18
N LEU A 18 3.69 -12.18 -6.96
CA LEU A 18 3.11 -10.84 -6.95
C LEU A 18 3.24 -10.13 -5.59
N TYR A 19 3.31 -10.87 -4.48
CA TYR A 19 3.43 -10.28 -3.14
C TYR A 19 4.63 -9.32 -3.01
N PRO A 20 5.88 -9.70 -3.36
CA PRO A 20 7.03 -8.79 -3.24
C PRO A 20 6.91 -7.58 -4.17
N ILE A 21 6.27 -7.73 -5.34
CA ILE A 21 6.05 -6.63 -6.28
C ILE A 21 5.08 -5.60 -5.67
N ILE A 22 3.97 -6.06 -5.11
CA ILE A 22 2.97 -5.17 -4.48
C ILE A 22 3.57 -4.45 -3.27
N VAL A 23 4.36 -5.15 -2.45
CA VAL A 23 5.08 -4.53 -1.32
C VAL A 23 6.10 -3.50 -1.79
N ALA A 24 6.84 -3.80 -2.87
CA ALA A 24 7.80 -2.85 -3.45
C ALA A 24 7.09 -1.60 -3.98
N VAL A 25 5.99 -1.78 -4.74
CA VAL A 25 5.17 -0.66 -5.25
C VAL A 25 4.58 0.15 -4.10
N PHE A 26 4.03 -0.48 -3.07
CA PHE A 26 3.55 0.20 -1.86
C PHE A 26 4.64 1.06 -1.22
N CYS A 27 5.83 0.49 -1.03
CA CYS A 27 6.96 1.20 -0.43
C CYS A 27 7.42 2.39 -1.32
N SER A 28 7.54 2.18 -2.63
CA SER A 28 7.91 3.23 -3.58
C SER A 28 6.89 4.37 -3.60
N VAL A 29 5.59 4.06 -3.62
CA VAL A 29 4.52 5.07 -3.61
C VAL A 29 4.55 5.86 -2.29
N LEU A 30 4.75 5.18 -1.16
CA LEU A 30 4.85 5.82 0.15
C LEU A 30 6.03 6.80 0.21
N LEU A 31 7.20 6.41 -0.32
CA LEU A 31 8.38 7.26 -0.41
C LEU A 31 8.15 8.47 -1.34
N ILE A 32 7.60 8.23 -2.53
CA ILE A 32 7.30 9.29 -3.50
C ILE A 32 6.25 10.25 -2.91
N SER A 33 5.28 9.75 -2.13
CA SER A 33 4.31 10.59 -1.41
C SER A 33 4.97 11.49 -0.39
N ASN A 34 5.97 10.99 0.34
CA ASN A 34 6.70 11.79 1.32
C ASN A 34 7.46 12.95 0.65
N ILE A 35 8.08 12.68 -0.51
CA ILE A 35 8.75 13.70 -1.32
C ILE A 35 7.73 14.67 -1.95
N GLY A 36 6.65 14.14 -2.51
CA GLY A 36 5.58 14.91 -3.16
C GLY A 36 4.82 15.83 -2.22
N ALA A 37 4.75 15.49 -0.93
CA ALA A 37 4.21 16.39 0.10
C ALA A 37 5.06 17.66 0.29
N THR A 38 6.36 17.61 -0.01
CA THR A 38 7.25 18.78 0.09
C THR A 38 7.27 19.65 -1.16
N LYS A 39 6.78 19.13 -2.29
CA LYS A 39 6.72 19.86 -3.56
C LYS A 39 5.27 20.13 -3.95
N LEU A 40 4.84 21.38 -3.74
CA LEU A 40 3.56 21.87 -4.22
C LEU A 40 3.57 21.87 -5.76
N ILE A 41 2.56 21.23 -6.35
CA ILE A 41 2.35 21.20 -7.80
C ILE A 41 1.22 22.17 -8.10
N GLU A 42 1.52 23.24 -8.84
CA GLU A 42 0.51 24.18 -9.32
C GLU A 42 -0.09 23.66 -10.63
N PHE A 43 -1.36 23.26 -10.58
CA PHE A 43 -2.19 23.04 -11.76
C PHE A 43 -3.11 24.25 -11.94
N GLY A 44 -2.58 25.33 -12.52
CA GLY A 44 -3.33 26.57 -12.73
C GLY A 44 -3.78 27.20 -11.39
N PRO A 45 -5.07 27.49 -11.16
CA PRO A 45 -5.55 28.04 -9.89
C PRO A 45 -5.57 27.01 -8.74
N LEU A 46 -5.29 25.73 -9.02
CA LEU A 46 -5.30 24.66 -8.03
C LEU A 46 -3.87 24.35 -7.57
N ILE A 47 -3.54 24.79 -6.35
CA ILE A 47 -2.32 24.39 -5.66
C ILE A 47 -2.63 23.04 -4.99
N THR A 48 -1.98 21.98 -5.44
CA THR A 48 -2.17 20.63 -4.90
C THR A 48 -0.82 20.00 -4.62
N ASP A 49 -0.69 19.32 -3.49
CA ASP A 49 0.53 18.57 -3.21
C ASP A 49 0.60 17.29 -4.05
N GLY A 50 1.78 16.67 -4.18
CA GLY A 50 1.85 15.33 -4.78
C GLY A 50 0.97 14.31 -4.04
N GLY A 51 0.63 14.59 -2.78
CA GLY A 51 -0.21 13.76 -1.92
C GLY A 51 -1.62 13.50 -2.48
N VAL A 52 -2.25 14.44 -3.20
CA VAL A 52 -3.61 14.25 -3.75
C VAL A 52 -3.76 12.99 -4.60
N PHE A 53 -2.74 12.63 -5.39
CA PHE A 53 -2.76 11.42 -6.21
C PHE A 53 -2.18 10.20 -5.50
N LEU A 54 -1.21 10.43 -4.62
CA LEU A 54 -0.47 9.37 -3.93
C LEU A 54 -1.27 8.80 -2.74
N PHE A 55 -2.11 9.59 -2.10
CA PHE A 55 -2.99 9.15 -1.00
C PHE A 55 -3.96 8.04 -1.44
N PRO A 56 -4.81 8.24 -2.46
CA PRO A 56 -5.75 7.21 -2.92
C PRO A 56 -5.04 5.93 -3.36
N LEU A 57 -3.89 6.08 -4.01
CA LEU A 57 -3.12 4.95 -4.53
C LEU A 57 -2.47 4.13 -3.40
N THR A 58 -1.96 4.81 -2.36
CA THR A 58 -1.41 4.13 -1.18
C THR A 58 -2.50 3.40 -0.40
N TYR A 59 -3.71 3.98 -0.28
CA TYR A 59 -4.86 3.31 0.34
C TYR A 59 -5.26 2.04 -0.42
N LEU A 60 -5.41 2.11 -1.75
CA LEU A 60 -5.75 0.95 -2.57
C LEU A 60 -4.73 -0.19 -2.41
N LEU A 61 -3.43 0.13 -2.41
CA LEU A 61 -2.38 -0.87 -2.20
C LEU A 61 -2.45 -1.48 -0.79
N GLY A 62 -2.71 -0.66 0.23
CA GLY A 62 -2.92 -1.12 1.60
C GLY A 62 -4.13 -2.06 1.74
N ASP A 63 -5.24 -1.73 1.09
CA ASP A 63 -6.46 -2.54 1.07
C ASP A 63 -6.19 -3.88 0.40
N ILE A 64 -5.55 -3.90 -0.78
CA ILE A 64 -5.13 -5.14 -1.46
C ILE A 64 -4.23 -6.00 -0.56
N LEU A 65 -3.26 -5.39 0.12
CA LEU A 65 -2.39 -6.07 1.06
C LEU A 65 -3.17 -6.71 2.22
N SER A 66 -4.20 -6.04 2.73
CA SER A 66 -4.99 -6.51 3.87
C SER A 66 -6.06 -7.54 3.50
N GLU A 67 -6.72 -7.38 2.35
CA GLU A 67 -7.83 -8.23 1.90
C GLU A 67 -7.35 -9.47 1.15
N VAL A 68 -6.33 -9.34 0.28
CA VAL A 68 -5.86 -10.45 -0.58
C VAL A 68 -4.81 -11.31 0.13
N TYR A 69 -3.89 -10.69 0.85
CA TYR A 69 -2.77 -11.38 1.52
C TYR A 69 -2.96 -11.53 3.03
N GLY A 70 -3.98 -10.88 3.59
CA GLY A 70 -4.35 -10.98 4.99
C GLY A 70 -3.52 -10.08 5.93
N TRP A 71 -4.01 -9.97 7.17
CA TRP A 71 -3.48 -9.09 8.21
C TRP A 71 -1.96 -9.23 8.47
N LYS A 72 -1.45 -10.47 8.52
CA LYS A 72 -0.04 -10.73 8.84
C LYS A 72 0.90 -10.20 7.75
N ALA A 73 0.49 -10.28 6.49
CA ALA A 73 1.27 -9.83 5.34
C ALA A 73 1.22 -8.29 5.24
N ALA A 74 0.02 -7.71 5.35
CA ALA A 74 -0.17 -6.26 5.41
C ALA A 74 0.65 -5.60 6.52
N ARG A 75 0.61 -6.14 7.74
CA ARG A 75 1.40 -5.60 8.87
C ARG A 75 2.91 -5.56 8.57
N ARG A 76 3.44 -6.60 7.92
CA ARG A 76 4.86 -6.64 7.54
C ARG A 76 5.19 -5.59 6.48
N ALA A 77 4.34 -5.45 5.45
CA ALA A 77 4.52 -4.48 4.39
C ALA A 77 4.49 -3.04 4.92
N ILE A 78 3.56 -2.74 5.83
CA ILE A 78 3.44 -1.43 6.46
C ILE A 78 4.69 -1.11 7.30
N ILE A 79 5.12 -2.03 8.16
CA ILE A 79 6.34 -1.84 8.97
C ILE A 79 7.57 -1.64 8.08
N LEU A 80 7.70 -2.42 7.01
CA LEU A 80 8.79 -2.28 6.05
C LEU A 80 8.74 -0.91 5.36
N GLY A 81 7.56 -0.48 4.90
CA GLY A 81 7.37 0.83 4.27
C GLY A 81 7.77 1.99 5.18
N PHE A 82 7.35 1.96 6.45
CA PHE A 82 7.76 2.96 7.44
C PHE A 82 9.26 2.91 7.74
N ALA A 83 9.86 1.72 7.87
CA ALA A 83 11.31 1.59 8.09
C ALA A 83 12.11 2.18 6.92
N MET A 84 11.68 1.92 5.68
CA MET A 84 12.30 2.49 4.49
C MET A 84 12.07 4.00 4.39
N ALA A 85 10.90 4.50 4.80
CA ALA A 85 10.63 5.94 4.87
C ALA A 85 11.57 6.66 5.86
N ILE A 86 11.80 6.07 7.04
CA ILE A 86 12.78 6.59 8.00
C ILE A 86 14.18 6.59 7.39
N LEU A 87 14.58 5.50 6.74
CA LEU A 87 15.89 5.39 6.09
C LEU A 87 16.06 6.45 4.98
N ALA A 88 15.02 6.70 4.18
CA ALA A 88 15.07 7.70 3.12
C ALA A 88 14.99 9.15 3.63
N ALA A 89 14.47 9.37 4.83
CA ALA A 89 14.35 10.69 5.44
C ALA A 89 15.64 11.16 6.15
N VAL A 90 16.56 10.23 6.45
CA VAL A 90 17.88 10.50 7.05
C VAL A 90 18.93 10.62 5.97
#